data_AF-A0A328SKM1-F1
#
_entry.id   AF-A0A328SKM1-F1
#
_cell.length_a   1.000
_cell.length_b   1.000
_cell.length_c   1.000
_cell.angle_alpha   90.00
_cell.angle_beta   90.00
_cell.angle_gamma   90.00
#
_symmetry.space_group_name_H-M   'P 1'
#
loop_
_entity.id
_entity.type
_entity.pdbx_description
1 polymer ?
#
loop_
_entity_poly.entity_id
_entity_poly.type
_entity_poly.pdbx_seq_one_letter_code
_entity_poly.pdbx_strand_id
1 'polypeptide(L)' 'MLKCDICGCEFDHTEAGDCDCGMGCGGQNVKCPQCGLHLILPPELRKIKEKEENSKSILDRMAEELGVQ' A
#
# COMPACT_ATOMS: atom_id res chain seq x y z
N MET A 1 10.66 -7.81 2.08
CA MET A 1 11.47 -7.05 3.05
C MET A 1 11.81 -5.68 2.48
N LEU A 2 11.27 -4.63 3.12
CA LEU A 2 11.58 -3.23 2.84
C LEU A 2 12.62 -2.75 3.83
N LYS A 3 13.48 -1.82 3.41
CA LYS A 3 14.44 -1.14 4.28
C LYS A 3 14.18 0.35 4.25
N CYS A 4 14.15 0.97 5.43
CA CYS A 4 14.08 2.42 5.53
C CYS A 4 15.46 3.04 5.29
N ASP A 5 15.57 3.88 4.26
CA ASP A 5 16.82 4.61 3.97
C ASP A 5 17.20 5.63 5.05
N ILE A 6 16.24 5.99 5.91
CA ILE A 6 16.44 7.03 6.94
C ILE A 6 16.87 6.42 8.28
N CYS A 7 16.13 5.43 8.78
CA CYS A 7 16.42 4.82 10.09
C CYS A 7 17.07 3.43 10.00
N GLY A 8 17.20 2.86 8.79
CA GLY A 8 17.80 1.54 8.55
C GLY A 8 16.93 0.35 8.95
N CYS A 9 15.73 0.57 9.50
CA CYS A 9 14.81 -0.49 9.91
C CYS A 9 14.38 -1.34 8.72
N GLU A 10 14.43 -2.65 8.89
CA GLU A 10 13.98 -3.64 7.92
C GLU A 10 12.65 -4.22 8.41
N PHE A 11 11.61 -4.14 7.58
CA PHE A 11 10.25 -4.54 7.95
C PHE A 11 9.52 -5.14 6.75
N ASP A 12 8.45 -5.89 7.02
CA ASP A 12 7.58 -6.37 5.94
C ASP A 12 6.58 -5.28 5.52
N HIS A 13 6.26 -5.23 4.23
CA HIS A 13 5.25 -4.30 3.71
C HIS A 13 3.87 -4.44 4.36
N THR A 14 3.54 -5.62 4.89
CA THR A 14 2.30 -5.91 5.62
C THR A 14 2.27 -5.34 7.04
N GLU A 15 3.43 -5.10 7.64
CA GLU A 15 3.59 -4.47 8.96
C GLU A 15 3.67 -2.94 8.86
N ALA A 16 3.78 -2.43 7.63
CA ALA A 16 3.90 -1.02 7.34
C ALA A 16 2.53 -0.34 7.38
N GLY A 17 2.49 0.87 7.95
CA GLY A 17 1.27 1.68 7.92
C GLY A 17 0.98 2.21 6.52
N ASP A 18 -0.28 2.56 6.25
CA ASP A 18 -0.63 3.24 5.02
C ASP A 18 -0.10 4.68 4.99
N CYS A 19 0.27 5.13 3.79
CA CYS A 19 0.66 6.50 3.56
C CYS A 19 -0.57 7.41 3.51
N ASP A 20 -0.64 8.35 4.46
CA ASP A 20 -1.67 9.38 4.59
C ASP A 20 -1.14 10.80 4.28
N CYS A 21 -0.07 10.92 3.49
CA CYS A 21 0.64 12.19 3.27
C CYS A 21 -0.21 13.32 2.64
N GLY A 22 -1.44 13.04 2.18
CA GLY A 22 -2.32 14.02 1.53
C GLY A 22 -1.87 14.43 0.11
N MET A 23 -0.70 13.99 -0.35
CA MET A 23 -0.10 14.39 -1.64
C MET A 23 -0.62 13.61 -2.85
N GLY A 24 -1.78 12.96 -2.73
CA GLY A 24 -2.37 12.20 -3.85
C GLY A 24 -1.58 10.95 -4.26
N CYS A 25 -0.78 10.37 -3.36
CA CYS A 25 -0.05 9.12 -3.66
C CYS A 25 -0.95 7.88 -3.76
N GLY A 26 -2.26 8.04 -3.55
CA GLY A 26 -3.26 6.96 -3.71
C GLY A 26 -2.98 5.72 -2.86
N GLY A 27 -2.43 5.87 -1.65
CA GLY A 27 -2.10 4.73 -0.79
C GLY A 27 -0.86 3.91 -1.23
N GLN A 28 -0.23 4.24 -2.36
CA GLN A 28 0.85 3.44 -2.97
C GLN A 28 2.19 3.50 -2.22
N ASN A 29 2.31 4.38 -1.24
CA ASN A 29 3.47 4.46 -0.37
C ASN A 29 3.12 3.85 1.00
N VAL A 30 4.13 3.56 1.81
CA VAL A 30 3.95 3.02 3.17
C VAL A 30 4.68 3.86 4.20
N LYS A 31 4.24 3.84 5.44
CA LYS A 31 4.97 4.44 6.57
C LYS A 31 5.91 3.41 7.20
N CYS A 32 7.14 3.82 7.46
CA CYS A 32 8.03 3.03 8.30
C CYS A 32 7.41 2.89 9.69
N PRO A 33 7.28 1.67 10.23
CA PRO A 33 6.71 1.46 11.56
C PRO A 33 7.57 2.04 12.69
N GLN A 34 8.88 2.25 12.44
CA GLN A 34 9.81 2.74 13.45
C GLN A 34 9.94 4.27 13.48
N CYS A 35 10.11 4.92 12.32
CA CYS A 35 10.34 6.38 12.27
C CYS A 35 9.15 7.17 11.71
N GLY A 36 8.10 6.51 11.22
CA GLY A 36 6.88 7.15 10.70
C GLY A 36 7.04 7.85 9.34
N LEU A 37 8.25 7.88 8.77
CA LEU A 37 8.47 8.48 7.45
C LEU A 37 7.83 7.65 6.34
N HIS A 38 7.41 8.34 5.29
CA HIS A 38 6.81 7.73 4.12
C HIS A 38 7.90 7.19 3.19
N LEU A 39 7.77 5.93 2.83
CA LEU A 39 8.65 5.22 1.92
C LEU A 39 7.93 4.97 0.61
N ILE A 40 8.67 5.19 -0.46
CA ILE A 40 8.29 4.80 -1.81
C ILE A 40 8.43 3.29 -1.90
N LEU A 41 7.31 2.60 -2.16
CA LEU A 41 7.35 1.17 -2.45
C LEU A 41 8.06 0.92 -3.80
N PRO A 42 8.87 -0.15 -3.91
CA PRO A 42 9.36 -0.64 -5.19
C PRO A 42 8.22 -0.91 -6.19
N PRO A 43 8.46 -0.78 -7.51
CA PRO A 43 7.42 -0.98 -8.54
C PRO A 43 6.69 -2.32 -8.44
N GLU A 44 7.38 -3.39 -8.04
CA GLU A 44 6.83 -4.74 -7.89
C GLU A 44 5.81 -4.78 -6.75
N LEU A 45 6.13 -4.17 -5.60
CA LEU A 45 5.26 -4.12 -4.43
C LEU A 45 4.11 -3.14 -4.61
N ARG A 46 4.31 -2.05 -5.38
CA ARG A 46 3.22 -1.13 -5.75
C ARG A 46 2.09 -1.83 -6.49
N LYS A 47 2.42 -2.67 -7.48
CA LYS A 47 1.41 -3.43 -8.25
C LYS A 47 0.59 -4.36 -7.36
N ILE A 48 1.24 -4.98 -6.36
CA ILE A 48 0.56 -5.84 -5.40
C ILE A 48 -0.43 -5.02 -4.57
N LYS A 49 0.03 -3.89 -4.02
CA LYS A 49 -0.81 -3.00 -3.21
C LYS A 49 -1.98 -2.41 -4.00
N GLU A 50 -1.74 -1.95 -5.23
CA GLU A 50 -2.79 -1.48 -6.15
C GLU A 50 -3.83 -2.58 -6.43
N LYS A 51 -3.41 -3.84 -6.58
CA LYS A 51 -4.33 -4.96 -6.77
C LYS A 51 -5.17 -5.23 -5.51
N GLU A 52 -4.56 -5.14 -4.33
CA GLU A 52 -5.27 -5.30 -3.06
C GLU A 52 -6.28 -4.16 -2.82
N GLU A 53 -5.92 -2.91 -3.09
CA GLU A 53 -6.82 -1.76 -2.96
C GLU A 53 -7.97 -1.83 -3.96
N ASN A 54 -7.70 -2.18 -5.23
CA ASN A 54 -8.77 -2.39 -6.21
C ASN A 54 -9.70 -3.52 -5.79
N SER A 55 -9.19 -4.66 -5.33
CA SER A 55 -10.04 -5.77 -4.88
C SER A 55 -10.99 -5.42 -3.73
N LYS A 56 -10.67 -4.38 -2.95
CA LYS A 56 -11.50 -3.87 -1.85
C LYS A 56 -12.48 -2.78 -2.30
N SER A 57 -12.44 -2.38 -3.57
CA SER A 57 -13.29 -1.33 -4.10
C SER A 57 -14.76 -1.74 -4.03
N ILE A 58 -15.63 -0.77 -3.75
CA ILE A 58 -17.08 -0.99 -3.73
C ILE A 58 -17.57 -1.47 -5.10
N LEU A 59 -16.90 -1.06 -6.18
CA LEU A 59 -17.24 -1.46 -7.54
C LEU A 59 -17.00 -2.95 -7.77
N ASP A 60 -15.90 -3.51 -7.26
CA ASP A 60 -15.62 -4.94 -7.34
C ASP A 60 -16.65 -5.76 -6.55
N ARG A 61 -16.98 -5.30 -5.33
CA ARG A 61 -18.04 -5.91 -4.51
C ARG A 61 -19.40 -5.89 -5.21
N MET A 62 -19.74 -4.78 -5.86
CA MET A 62 -20.97 -4.65 -6.66
C MET A 62 -20.93 -5.54 -7.90
N ALA A 63 -19.78 -5.69 -8.56
CA ALA A 63 -19.64 -6.57 -9.73
C ALA A 63 -19.81 -8.06 -9.36
N GLU A 64 -19.32 -8.48 -8.18
CA GLU A 64 -19.60 -9.81 -7.61
C GLU A 64 -21.09 -10.00 -7.31
N GLU A 65 -21.74 -9.02 -6.67
CA GLU A 65 -23.19 -9.08 -6.39
C GLU A 65 -24.06 -9.11 -7.65
N LEU A 66 -23.60 -8.49 -8.75
CA LEU A 66 -24.28 -8.47 -10.05
C LEU A 66 -23.90 -9.65 -10.94
N GLY A 67 -22.97 -10.52 -10.53
CA GLY A 67 -22.58 -11.73 -11.26
C GLY A 67 -21.87 -11.46 -12.60
N VAL A 68 -21.08 -10.39 -12.68
CA VAL A 68 -20.44 -9.93 -13.94
C VAL A 68 -18.97 -10.38 -14.08
N GLN A 69 -18.50 -11.34 -13.29
CA GLN A 69 -17.13 -11.91 -13.37
C GLN A 69 -17.08 -13.22 -14.16
#